data_AF-A0A191ZTH3-F1
#
_entry.id   AF-A0A191ZTH3-F1
#
_cell.length_a   1.000
_cell.length_b   1.000
_cell.length_c   1.000
_cell.angle_alpha   90.00
_cell.angle_beta   90.00
_cell.angle_gamma   90.00
#
_symmetry.space_group_name_H-M   'P 1'
#
loop_
_entity.id
_entity.type
_entity.pdbx_description
1 polymer ?
#
loop_
_entity_poly.entity_id
_entity_poly.type
_entity_poly.pdbx_seq_one_letter_code
_entity_poly.pdbx_strand_id
1 'polypeptide(L)'
;MKHTSTNIRSIALAALLLAGTQAAHAVGNGTIVDGTGSISRNGNTTTVTQTSNKMIVNWDQMNVGANDTLNFNQKSATSAVLNRINSVDPTTILGSLNANGRVFIVNPNGVLIGRGANVSVGSLVASSLNISDADFKADRLRFTGGGQGDVTNDGFVLANESIALVGAKNVTNGGTLYSLNGDVTLASGGDISLTFADSGLQVGVDKAGLEALVSNRGLIRTRDGDIMLTAWARDSLTRSVINNAGTIEARKLTRFDQACVTCAPTRGNVTLASFGDGDISSISFGSMSADGNMTAVAQGDVKLSNLWVSGDLTTIGNTVDLMQNGRNYSNRVMGNVYLTARNGGSIASTQASNILAMSEKGEMRLGNVFVVGNLSAASDSVVFDNPVTTFGDVNIFGRNVSMADGWNNNPLLDARGNITIDALENVTLTGQIYGNAVHLNAMGGHLTVGRLSTYGDTYLQGAKGITLQGRAQTGNLTLETQGNVDKWVGLQVYGDLTYKLAANSQVFDGVLRDVVYGRTIGLPRR
;
A
#
# COMPACT_ATOMS: atom_id res chain seq x y z
N MET A 1 29.38 -84.41 1.81
CA MET A 1 28.37 -83.38 1.49
C MET A 1 29.11 -82.11 1.08
N LYS A 2 28.66 -81.49 -0.01
CA LYS A 2 29.18 -80.25 -0.60
C LYS A 2 29.13 -79.10 0.42
N HIS A 3 30.18 -78.27 0.48
CA HIS A 3 30.11 -76.89 -0.02
C HIS A 3 31.51 -76.23 0.02
N THR A 4 32.08 -76.12 -1.19
CA THR A 4 32.92 -75.03 -1.71
C THR A 4 32.35 -73.64 -1.31
N SER A 5 33.10 -72.55 -1.10
CA SER A 5 34.16 -71.98 -1.94
C SER A 5 34.89 -70.79 -1.28
N THR A 6 36.23 -70.79 -1.35
CA THR A 6 37.13 -69.72 -1.86
C THR A 6 37.03 -68.30 -1.24
N ASN A 7 37.94 -67.87 -0.36
CA ASN A 7 39.22 -67.17 -0.63
C ASN A 7 39.14 -66.01 -1.65
N ILE A 8 39.60 -64.80 -1.28
CA ILE A 8 40.82 -64.15 -1.80
C ILE A 8 41.03 -62.77 -1.17
N ARG A 9 42.32 -62.49 -1.00
CA ARG A 9 42.98 -61.42 -0.26
C ARG A 9 42.82 -60.03 -0.87
N SER A 10 42.93 -59.05 0.02
CA SER A 10 43.17 -57.64 -0.20
C SER A 10 44.36 -57.37 -1.14
N ILE A 11 44.15 -56.55 -2.16
CA ILE A 11 45.20 -55.81 -2.88
C ILE A 11 44.71 -54.37 -3.05
N ALA A 12 45.55 -53.44 -2.61
CA ALA A 12 45.35 -52.01 -2.67
C ALA A 12 45.40 -51.47 -4.10
N LEU A 13 44.57 -50.46 -4.41
CA LEU A 13 44.84 -49.51 -5.48
C LEU A 13 44.36 -48.12 -5.05
N ALA A 14 45.31 -47.35 -4.51
CA ALA A 14 45.19 -45.91 -4.37
C ALA A 14 45.34 -45.30 -5.77
N ALA A 15 44.24 -44.77 -6.33
CA ALA A 15 44.25 -44.00 -7.55
C ALA A 15 43.58 -42.65 -7.29
N LEU A 16 44.37 -41.61 -7.56
CA LEU A 16 44.06 -40.19 -7.62
C LEU A 16 42.58 -39.87 -7.90
N LEU A 17 41.97 -39.12 -6.98
CA LEU A 17 40.97 -38.11 -7.30
C LEU A 17 41.35 -36.81 -6.58
N LEU A 18 42.41 -36.15 -7.06
CA LEU A 18 42.42 -34.69 -7.04
C LEU A 18 41.39 -34.24 -8.08
N ALA A 19 40.12 -34.27 -7.70
CA ALA A 19 39.12 -33.45 -8.36
C ALA A 19 39.46 -32.01 -7.98
N GLY A 20 40.18 -31.32 -8.85
CA GLY A 20 40.35 -29.88 -8.74
C GLY A 20 38.97 -29.26 -8.61
N THR A 21 38.73 -28.59 -7.50
CA THR A 21 37.63 -27.64 -7.38
C THR A 21 37.91 -26.56 -8.43
N GLN A 22 37.35 -26.71 -9.63
CA GLN A 22 37.30 -25.59 -10.57
C GLN A 22 36.52 -24.50 -9.85
N ALA A 23 37.21 -23.43 -9.46
CA ALA A 23 36.58 -22.21 -9.00
C ALA A 23 35.85 -21.60 -10.20
N ALA A 24 34.69 -22.15 -10.52
CA ALA A 24 33.87 -21.76 -11.65
C ALA A 24 32.85 -20.72 -11.20
N HIS A 25 33.31 -19.55 -10.76
CA HIS A 25 32.42 -18.41 -10.44
C HIS A 25 32.99 -17.04 -10.82
N ALA A 26 34.01 -16.99 -11.69
CA ALA A 26 34.46 -15.73 -12.27
C ALA A 26 33.51 -15.29 -13.39
N VAL A 27 33.42 -13.97 -13.64
CA VAL A 27 32.71 -13.40 -14.79
C VAL A 27 33.08 -14.17 -16.07
N GLY A 28 32.12 -14.45 -16.96
CA GLY A 28 32.38 -15.19 -18.20
C GLY A 28 33.18 -14.37 -19.22
N ASN A 29 33.25 -14.89 -20.45
CA ASN A 29 33.72 -14.09 -21.59
C ASN A 29 32.60 -13.16 -22.04
N GLY A 30 32.95 -11.91 -22.33
CA GLY A 30 32.04 -10.89 -22.85
C GLY A 30 32.49 -10.44 -24.22
N THR A 31 31.54 -10.26 -25.13
CA THR A 31 31.77 -9.71 -26.47
C THR A 31 31.03 -8.39 -26.60
N ILE A 32 31.76 -7.31 -26.88
CA ILE A 32 31.17 -6.00 -27.19
C ILE A 32 30.59 -6.08 -28.61
N VAL A 33 29.28 -5.90 -28.73
CA VAL A 33 28.55 -6.02 -30.01
C VAL A 33 28.06 -4.68 -30.55
N ASP A 34 28.02 -3.63 -29.72
CA ASP A 34 27.69 -2.26 -30.09
C ASP A 34 28.38 -1.28 -29.11
N GLY A 35 28.80 -0.11 -29.59
CA GLY A 35 29.59 0.86 -28.83
C GLY A 35 31.10 0.58 -28.86
N THR A 36 31.86 1.31 -28.05
CA THR A 36 33.32 1.19 -27.95
C THR A 36 33.78 1.04 -26.51
N GLY A 37 34.71 0.12 -26.31
CA GLY A 37 35.25 -0.19 -24.99
C GLY A 37 36.21 -1.37 -25.01
N SER A 38 36.58 -1.85 -23.83
CA SER A 38 37.40 -3.04 -23.64
C SER A 38 36.98 -3.78 -22.36
N ILE A 39 37.27 -5.08 -22.33
CA ILE A 39 37.07 -5.93 -21.15
C ILE A 39 38.43 -6.51 -20.79
N SER A 40 38.84 -6.32 -19.54
CA SER A 40 40.12 -6.82 -19.03
C SER A 40 39.90 -7.55 -17.72
N ARG A 41 40.69 -8.60 -17.48
CA ARG A 41 40.67 -9.37 -16.23
C ARG A 41 42.06 -9.40 -15.62
N ASN A 42 42.14 -9.10 -14.33
CA ASN A 42 43.34 -9.20 -13.53
C ASN A 42 43.00 -9.86 -12.18
N GLY A 43 43.41 -11.11 -12.02
CA GLY A 43 43.00 -11.93 -10.88
C GLY A 43 41.47 -12.02 -10.77
N ASN A 44 40.95 -11.72 -9.59
CA ASN A 44 39.51 -11.73 -9.28
C ASN A 44 38.77 -10.45 -9.72
N THR A 45 39.47 -9.50 -10.35
CA THR A 45 38.87 -8.25 -10.80
C THR A 45 38.69 -8.27 -12.31
N THR A 46 37.44 -8.09 -12.76
CA THR A 46 37.11 -7.82 -14.15
C THR A 46 36.75 -6.35 -14.31
N THR A 47 37.37 -5.66 -15.26
CA THR A 47 37.12 -4.25 -15.55
C THR A 47 36.64 -4.10 -16.99
N VAL A 48 35.44 -3.53 -17.14
CA VAL A 48 34.82 -3.15 -18.40
C VAL A 48 34.98 -1.64 -18.56
N THR A 49 35.83 -1.22 -19.49
CA THR A 49 36.05 0.19 -19.81
C THR A 49 35.21 0.56 -21.01
N GLN A 50 34.25 1.46 -20.84
CA GLN A 50 33.35 1.95 -21.89
C GLN A 50 33.73 3.37 -22.28
N THR A 51 34.02 3.60 -23.56
CA THR A 51 34.39 4.92 -24.12
C THR A 51 33.27 5.57 -24.93
N SER A 52 32.25 4.82 -25.37
CA SER A 52 31.03 5.36 -25.99
C SER A 52 29.96 5.73 -24.94
N ASN A 53 28.98 6.56 -25.31
CA ASN A 53 27.87 6.91 -24.39
C ASN A 53 26.96 5.70 -24.09
N LYS A 54 26.79 4.79 -25.07
CA LYS A 54 26.06 3.53 -24.94
C LYS A 54 26.93 2.38 -25.43
N MET A 55 26.85 1.23 -24.77
CA MET A 55 27.57 0.02 -25.14
C MET A 55 26.71 -1.21 -24.85
N ILE A 56 26.77 -2.21 -25.72
CA ILE A 56 26.09 -3.50 -25.53
C ILE A 56 27.13 -4.60 -25.48
N VAL A 57 27.07 -5.40 -24.42
CA VAL A 57 27.95 -6.54 -24.18
C VAL A 57 27.10 -7.80 -24.07
N ASN A 58 27.39 -8.78 -24.91
CA ASN A 58 26.83 -10.12 -24.79
C ASN A 58 27.79 -10.97 -23.96
N TRP A 59 27.28 -11.63 -22.92
CA TRP A 59 28.02 -12.47 -22.00
C TRP A 59 27.56 -13.92 -22.09
N ASP A 60 28.52 -14.86 -22.06
CA ASP A 60 28.22 -16.28 -21.90
C ASP A 60 27.70 -16.57 -20.47
N GLN A 61 28.28 -15.90 -19.49
CA GLN A 61 27.81 -15.80 -18.10
C GLN A 61 28.36 -14.52 -17.46
N MET A 62 27.67 -13.96 -16.48
CA MET A 62 28.06 -12.72 -15.81
C MET A 62 28.03 -12.87 -14.28
N ASN A 63 28.52 -13.99 -13.78
CA ASN A 63 28.56 -14.25 -12.33
C ASN A 63 29.69 -13.44 -11.67
N VAL A 64 29.44 -12.92 -10.46
CA VAL A 64 30.44 -12.24 -9.63
C VAL A 64 30.55 -13.02 -8.32
N GLY A 65 31.59 -13.85 -8.18
CA GLY A 65 31.84 -14.60 -6.95
C GLY A 65 32.04 -13.70 -5.73
N ALA A 66 31.93 -14.26 -4.52
CA ALA A 66 31.98 -13.50 -3.27
C ALA A 66 33.28 -12.70 -3.07
N ASN A 67 34.39 -13.16 -3.65
CA ASN A 67 35.70 -12.51 -3.59
C ASN A 67 36.07 -11.82 -4.93
N ASP A 68 35.10 -11.70 -5.84
CA ASP A 68 35.31 -11.12 -7.16
C ASP A 68 34.78 -9.68 -7.20
N THR A 69 35.38 -8.89 -8.09
CA THR A 69 34.96 -7.52 -8.36
C THR A 69 34.72 -7.33 -9.84
N LEU A 70 33.56 -6.77 -10.19
CA LEU A 70 33.23 -6.32 -11.54
C LEU A 70 33.10 -4.81 -11.56
N ASN A 71 34.00 -4.14 -12.28
CA ASN A 71 34.00 -2.69 -12.42
C ASN A 71 33.57 -2.28 -13.83
N PHE A 72 32.67 -1.31 -13.91
CA PHE A 72 32.31 -0.60 -15.14
C PHE A 72 32.84 0.84 -15.07
N ASN A 73 33.89 1.09 -15.84
CA ASN A 73 34.47 2.42 -16.00
C ASN A 73 33.89 3.06 -17.27
N GLN A 74 32.81 3.79 -17.11
CA GLN A 74 32.05 4.38 -18.20
C GLN A 74 32.47 5.84 -18.45
N LYS A 75 32.30 6.31 -19.69
CA LYS A 75 32.67 7.67 -20.12
C LYS A 75 32.11 8.78 -19.22
N SER A 76 30.89 8.64 -18.73
CA SER A 76 30.21 9.60 -17.84
C SER A 76 29.20 8.91 -16.94
N ALA A 77 28.71 9.61 -15.91
CA ALA A 77 27.63 9.12 -15.05
C ALA A 77 26.30 8.86 -15.80
N THR A 78 26.10 9.52 -16.93
CA THR A 78 24.93 9.35 -17.81
C THR A 78 25.13 8.26 -18.86
N SER A 79 26.33 7.70 -18.99
CA SER A 79 26.61 6.62 -19.94
C SER A 79 25.94 5.32 -19.49
N ALA A 80 25.52 4.49 -20.44
CA ALA A 80 24.80 3.25 -20.17
C ALA A 80 25.48 2.04 -20.81
N VAL A 81 25.53 0.93 -20.08
CA VAL A 81 25.95 -0.38 -20.60
C VAL A 81 24.81 -1.38 -20.48
N LEU A 82 24.50 -2.06 -21.58
CA LEU A 82 23.59 -3.20 -21.60
C LEU A 82 24.39 -4.50 -21.56
N ASN A 83 24.29 -5.22 -20.46
CA ASN A 83 24.81 -6.57 -20.32
C ASN A 83 23.68 -7.55 -20.61
N ARG A 84 23.78 -8.27 -21.72
CA ARG A 84 22.84 -9.33 -22.10
C ARG A 84 23.49 -10.68 -21.87
N ILE A 85 22.86 -11.52 -21.07
CA ILE A 85 23.39 -12.83 -20.69
C ILE A 85 22.63 -13.90 -21.46
N ASN A 86 23.35 -14.67 -22.26
CA ASN A 86 22.82 -15.80 -23.03
C ASN A 86 23.26 -17.12 -22.38
N SER A 87 23.01 -17.26 -21.08
CA SER A 87 23.25 -18.48 -20.32
C SER A 87 21.98 -19.31 -20.21
N VAL A 88 22.09 -20.55 -19.74
CA VAL A 88 20.94 -21.32 -19.22
C VAL A 88 20.71 -21.04 -17.72
N ASP A 89 21.73 -20.49 -17.05
CA ASP A 89 21.71 -20.24 -15.61
C ASP A 89 21.35 -18.77 -15.29
N PRO A 90 20.79 -18.50 -14.10
CA PRO A 90 20.60 -17.14 -13.61
C PRO A 90 21.94 -16.43 -13.39
N THR A 91 21.93 -15.11 -13.52
CA THR A 91 23.08 -14.27 -13.16
C THR A 91 23.18 -14.16 -11.65
N THR A 92 24.31 -14.52 -11.07
CA THR A 92 24.54 -14.49 -9.63
C THR A 92 25.64 -13.51 -9.24
N ILE A 93 25.30 -12.52 -8.42
CA ILE A 93 26.22 -11.49 -7.90
C ILE A 93 26.33 -11.70 -6.39
N LEU A 94 27.49 -12.15 -5.93
CA LEU A 94 27.81 -12.38 -4.51
C LEU A 94 28.91 -11.43 -4.01
N GLY A 95 29.74 -10.90 -4.91
CA GLY A 95 30.84 -9.99 -4.60
C GLY A 95 30.49 -8.51 -4.86
N SER A 96 31.46 -7.77 -5.41
CA SER A 96 31.32 -6.34 -5.66
C SER A 96 31.03 -6.02 -7.13
N LEU A 97 30.00 -5.21 -7.39
CA LEU A 97 29.75 -4.62 -8.70
C LEU A 97 29.77 -3.09 -8.57
N ASN A 98 30.73 -2.44 -9.24
CA ASN A 98 30.89 -0.99 -9.20
C ASN A 98 30.71 -0.38 -10.58
N ALA A 99 29.98 0.73 -10.68
CA ALA A 99 29.87 1.52 -11.91
C ALA A 99 29.72 3.00 -11.60
N ASN A 100 30.34 3.87 -12.41
CA ASN A 100 30.08 5.30 -12.31
C ASN A 100 28.81 5.74 -13.06
N GLY A 101 28.30 4.92 -14.00
CA GLY A 101 27.10 5.22 -14.79
C GLY A 101 26.01 4.16 -14.66
N ARG A 102 25.20 4.00 -15.72
CA ARG A 102 24.01 3.16 -15.74
C ARG A 102 24.35 1.75 -16.20
N VAL A 103 23.90 0.75 -15.44
CA VAL A 103 24.14 -0.67 -15.73
C VAL A 103 22.81 -1.39 -15.90
N PHE A 104 22.63 -2.00 -17.07
CA PHE A 104 21.51 -2.90 -17.35
C PHE A 104 22.04 -4.33 -17.34
N ILE A 105 21.35 -5.22 -16.62
CA ILE A 105 21.64 -6.65 -16.51
C ILE A 105 20.37 -7.38 -16.95
N VAL A 106 20.43 -8.05 -18.09
CA VAL A 106 19.29 -8.75 -18.69
C VAL A 106 19.63 -10.23 -18.81
N ASN A 107 18.92 -11.06 -18.05
CA ASN A 107 19.03 -12.52 -18.12
C ASN A 107 17.64 -13.17 -17.99
N PRO A 108 17.10 -13.78 -19.07
CA PRO A 108 15.81 -14.48 -19.05
C PRO A 108 15.65 -15.57 -17.98
N ASN A 109 16.77 -16.13 -17.49
CA ASN A 109 16.79 -17.16 -16.45
C ASN A 109 16.85 -16.59 -15.03
N GLY A 110 17.00 -15.26 -14.88
CA GLY A 110 16.91 -14.57 -13.59
C GLY A 110 18.18 -13.84 -13.20
N VAL A 111 18.05 -13.00 -12.17
CA VAL A 111 19.15 -12.23 -11.59
C VAL A 111 19.06 -12.30 -10.07
N LEU A 112 20.13 -12.76 -9.41
CA LEU A 112 20.28 -12.82 -7.97
C LEU A 112 21.43 -11.90 -7.53
N ILE A 113 21.10 -10.89 -6.73
CA ILE A 113 22.07 -10.13 -5.94
C ILE A 113 22.04 -10.75 -4.54
N GLY A 114 22.99 -11.64 -4.25
CA GLY A 114 22.96 -12.47 -3.05
C GLY A 114 23.42 -11.74 -1.78
N ARG A 115 23.26 -12.42 -0.63
CA ARG A 115 23.72 -11.91 0.66
C ARG A 115 25.24 -11.66 0.64
N GLY A 116 25.65 -10.51 1.19
CA GLY A 116 27.04 -10.08 1.19
C GLY A 116 27.47 -9.33 -0.09
N ALA A 117 26.66 -9.37 -1.15
CA ALA A 117 26.93 -8.60 -2.36
C ALA A 117 26.81 -7.11 -2.09
N ASN A 118 27.70 -6.34 -2.72
CA ASN A 118 27.71 -4.88 -2.69
C ASN A 118 27.68 -4.35 -4.12
N VAL A 119 26.57 -3.72 -4.49
CA VAL A 119 26.38 -3.12 -5.81
C VAL A 119 26.33 -1.61 -5.65
N SER A 120 27.26 -0.88 -6.27
CA SER A 120 27.35 0.58 -6.23
C SER A 120 27.40 1.14 -7.64
N VAL A 121 26.33 1.76 -8.11
CA VAL A 121 26.19 2.19 -9.51
C VAL A 121 25.61 3.60 -9.66
N GLY A 122 25.70 4.19 -10.86
CA GLY A 122 24.93 5.38 -11.21
C GLY A 122 23.43 5.05 -11.27
N SER A 123 23.05 4.01 -12.01
CA SER A 123 21.71 3.42 -11.99
C SER A 123 21.78 1.92 -12.22
N LEU A 124 20.82 1.17 -11.69
CA LEU A 124 20.70 -0.26 -11.93
C LEU A 124 19.36 -0.59 -12.60
N VAL A 125 19.42 -1.38 -13.66
CA VAL A 125 18.27 -2.15 -14.14
C VAL A 125 18.64 -3.62 -14.15
N ALA A 126 17.97 -4.45 -13.36
CA ALA A 126 18.12 -5.90 -13.39
C ALA A 126 16.80 -6.52 -13.86
N SER A 127 16.86 -7.31 -14.92
CA SER A 127 15.64 -7.78 -15.60
C SER A 127 15.72 -9.24 -16.03
N SER A 128 14.63 -9.99 -15.82
CA SER A 128 14.40 -11.27 -16.52
C SER A 128 13.63 -11.11 -17.83
N LEU A 129 13.03 -9.94 -18.07
CA LEU A 129 12.53 -9.56 -19.40
C LEU A 129 13.67 -9.00 -20.26
N ASN A 130 13.55 -9.09 -21.58
CA ASN A 130 14.55 -8.60 -22.53
C ASN A 130 14.22 -7.19 -23.02
N ILE A 131 15.25 -6.40 -23.35
CA ILE A 131 15.11 -5.12 -24.06
C ILE A 131 15.77 -5.24 -25.44
N SER A 132 15.14 -4.69 -26.48
CA SER A 132 15.73 -4.70 -27.82
C SER A 132 16.91 -3.71 -27.90
N ASP A 133 17.88 -3.99 -28.76
CA ASP A 133 19.00 -3.06 -28.97
C ASP A 133 18.52 -1.70 -29.47
N ALA A 134 17.47 -1.67 -30.29
CA ALA A 134 16.88 -0.45 -30.82
C ALA A 134 16.22 0.39 -29.72
N ASP A 135 15.53 -0.26 -28.78
CA ASP A 135 14.88 0.41 -27.66
C ASP A 135 15.90 0.94 -26.64
N PHE A 136 16.90 0.12 -26.28
CA PHE A 136 18.01 0.57 -25.45
C PHE A 136 18.75 1.77 -26.06
N LYS A 137 19.07 1.71 -27.36
CA LYS A 137 19.76 2.81 -28.06
C LYS A 137 18.91 4.08 -28.15
N ALA A 138 17.59 3.96 -28.15
CA ALA A 138 16.67 5.08 -28.21
C ALA A 138 16.14 5.55 -26.84
N ASP A 139 16.67 5.01 -25.72
CA ASP A 139 16.19 5.30 -24.35
C ASP A 139 14.71 4.94 -24.12
N ARG A 140 14.18 4.03 -24.93
CA ARG A 140 12.85 3.45 -24.71
C ARG A 140 13.01 2.24 -23.80
N LEU A 141 12.61 2.36 -22.54
CA LEU A 141 12.78 1.27 -21.57
C LEU A 141 11.63 0.26 -21.66
N ARG A 142 11.48 -0.36 -22.83
CA ARG A 142 10.47 -1.39 -23.12
C ARG A 142 11.09 -2.78 -22.96
N PHE A 143 10.68 -3.47 -21.90
CA PHE A 143 11.06 -4.82 -21.57
C PHE A 143 9.97 -5.80 -21.99
N THR A 144 10.35 -6.84 -22.73
CA THR A 144 9.44 -7.80 -23.34
C THR A 144 10.04 -9.20 -23.32
N GLY A 145 9.20 -10.19 -23.60
CA GLY A 145 9.64 -11.58 -23.80
C GLY A 145 9.46 -12.44 -22.56
N GLY A 146 9.21 -13.74 -22.75
CA GLY A 146 8.75 -14.65 -21.69
C GLY A 146 9.84 -15.23 -20.80
N GLY A 147 10.78 -14.43 -20.31
CA GLY A 147 11.74 -14.87 -19.30
C GLY A 147 11.01 -15.54 -18.12
N GLN A 148 11.56 -16.62 -17.57
CA GLN A 148 10.90 -17.37 -16.48
C GLN A 148 11.62 -17.20 -15.14
N GLY A 149 12.77 -16.52 -15.16
CA GLY A 149 13.59 -16.32 -13.99
C GLY A 149 13.10 -15.26 -13.03
N ASP A 150 13.44 -15.45 -11.76
CA ASP A 150 13.19 -14.51 -10.69
C ASP A 150 14.24 -13.40 -10.68
N VAL A 151 13.84 -12.21 -10.24
CA VAL A 151 14.77 -11.10 -9.95
C VAL A 151 14.77 -10.86 -8.45
N THR A 152 15.90 -11.16 -7.80
CA THR A 152 16.01 -11.13 -6.34
C THR A 152 17.19 -10.29 -5.88
N ASN A 153 16.94 -9.41 -4.91
CA ASN A 153 17.98 -8.73 -4.14
C ASN A 153 17.94 -9.15 -2.67
N ASP A 154 18.95 -9.87 -2.23
CA ASP A 154 19.27 -10.18 -0.82
C ASP A 154 20.55 -9.46 -0.35
N GLY A 155 21.19 -8.69 -1.23
CA GLY A 155 22.40 -7.92 -0.95
C GLY A 155 22.14 -6.44 -0.67
N PHE A 156 23.18 -5.63 -0.82
CA PHE A 156 23.13 -4.18 -0.70
C PHE A 156 23.31 -3.53 -2.06
N VAL A 157 22.31 -2.75 -2.49
CA VAL A 157 22.35 -1.96 -3.73
C VAL A 157 22.27 -0.48 -3.40
N LEU A 158 23.29 0.26 -3.82
CA LEU A 158 23.37 1.71 -3.77
C LEU A 158 23.39 2.26 -5.20
N ALA A 159 22.42 3.12 -5.53
CA ALA A 159 22.39 3.82 -6.81
C ALA A 159 22.38 5.33 -6.61
N ASN A 160 23.14 6.07 -7.42
CA ASN A 160 23.10 7.54 -7.39
C ASN A 160 21.78 8.10 -7.94
N GLU A 161 21.25 7.47 -8.99
CA GLU A 161 19.95 7.74 -9.61
C GLU A 161 19.05 6.51 -9.35
N SER A 162 18.45 5.90 -10.38
CA SER A 162 17.35 4.95 -10.20
C SER A 162 17.77 3.48 -10.07
N ILE A 163 16.91 2.68 -9.43
CA ILE A 163 16.97 1.22 -9.37
C ILE A 163 15.68 0.65 -9.96
N ALA A 164 15.76 -0.25 -10.92
CA ALA A 164 14.62 -1.02 -11.42
C ALA A 164 14.90 -2.51 -11.39
N LEU A 165 14.06 -3.27 -10.68
CA LEU A 165 14.03 -4.73 -10.70
C LEU A 165 12.79 -5.16 -11.49
N VAL A 166 12.99 -5.86 -12.61
CA VAL A 166 11.94 -6.14 -13.59
C VAL A 166 11.85 -7.63 -13.86
N GLY A 167 10.74 -8.25 -13.45
CA GLY A 167 10.53 -9.69 -13.57
C GLY A 167 9.33 -10.04 -14.42
N ALA A 168 9.38 -11.19 -15.08
CA ALA A 168 8.18 -11.75 -15.71
C ALA A 168 7.19 -12.35 -14.70
N LYS A 169 7.70 -12.78 -13.54
CA LYS A 169 6.97 -13.55 -12.52
C LYS A 169 7.18 -13.06 -11.09
N ASN A 170 8.42 -13.13 -10.60
CA ASN A 170 8.72 -12.79 -9.21
C ASN A 170 9.83 -11.74 -9.16
N VAL A 171 9.57 -10.68 -8.40
CA VAL A 171 10.55 -9.66 -8.02
C VAL A 171 10.59 -9.55 -6.51
N THR A 172 11.74 -9.83 -5.91
CA THR A 172 11.89 -9.85 -4.45
C THR A 172 13.04 -8.97 -3.98
N ASN A 173 12.78 -8.16 -2.95
CA ASN A 173 13.82 -7.50 -2.16
C ASN A 173 13.82 -8.06 -0.73
N GLY A 174 14.80 -8.90 -0.39
CA GLY A 174 15.14 -9.30 0.98
C GLY A 174 16.29 -8.49 1.58
N GLY A 175 17.04 -7.74 0.76
CA GLY A 175 18.19 -6.93 1.17
C GLY A 175 17.86 -5.43 1.29
N THR A 176 18.79 -4.59 0.83
CA THR A 176 18.61 -3.13 0.81
C THR A 176 18.72 -2.59 -0.61
N LEU A 177 17.73 -1.79 -1.00
CA LEU A 177 17.77 -0.93 -2.18
C LEU A 177 17.78 0.52 -1.71
N TYR A 178 18.85 1.25 -2.01
CA TYR A 178 18.98 2.66 -1.65
C TYR A 178 19.33 3.50 -2.87
N SER A 179 18.38 4.32 -3.30
CA SER A 179 18.62 5.37 -4.30
C SER A 179 18.92 6.70 -3.63
N LEU A 180 19.91 7.43 -4.15
CA LEU A 180 20.24 8.76 -3.67
C LEU A 180 19.32 9.82 -4.30
N ASN A 181 19.14 9.84 -5.61
CA ASN A 181 18.46 10.92 -6.34
C ASN A 181 17.56 10.41 -7.47
N GLY A 182 16.99 9.22 -7.32
CA GLY A 182 16.10 8.65 -8.31
C GLY A 182 15.11 7.67 -7.70
N ASP A 183 14.40 7.00 -8.59
CA ASP A 183 13.28 6.17 -8.20
C ASP A 183 13.73 4.75 -7.89
N VAL A 184 12.94 4.04 -7.07
CA VAL A 184 13.10 2.59 -6.90
C VAL A 184 11.83 1.89 -7.37
N THR A 185 11.96 1.06 -8.40
CA THR A 185 10.87 0.34 -9.02
C THR A 185 11.06 -1.16 -8.94
N LEU A 186 10.06 -1.87 -8.41
CA LEU A 186 9.95 -3.33 -8.52
C LEU A 186 8.71 -3.62 -9.36
N ALA A 187 8.91 -4.23 -10.53
CA ALA A 187 7.84 -4.46 -11.49
C ALA A 187 7.78 -5.92 -11.94
N SER A 188 6.62 -6.54 -11.81
CA SER A 188 6.35 -7.89 -12.30
C SER A 188 5.19 -7.92 -13.30
N GLY A 189 5.40 -8.54 -14.47
CA GLY A 189 4.42 -8.57 -15.55
C GLY A 189 5.00 -9.13 -16.85
N GLY A 190 4.16 -9.34 -17.87
CA GLY A 190 4.59 -9.97 -19.13
C GLY A 190 5.44 -9.05 -20.02
N ASP A 191 4.94 -7.86 -20.34
CA ASP A 191 5.67 -6.81 -21.05
C ASP A 191 5.59 -5.53 -20.20
N ILE A 192 6.73 -4.91 -19.92
CA ILE A 192 6.86 -3.77 -18.99
C ILE A 192 7.57 -2.62 -19.70
N SER A 193 6.95 -1.45 -19.74
CA SER A 193 7.51 -0.20 -20.22
C SER A 193 7.73 0.75 -19.03
N LEU A 194 8.93 1.28 -18.90
CA LEU A 194 9.28 2.30 -17.90
C LEU A 194 9.34 3.67 -18.60
N THR A 195 8.51 4.61 -18.17
CA THR A 195 8.42 5.95 -18.76
C THR A 195 8.58 7.01 -17.68
N PHE A 196 9.53 7.93 -17.83
CA PHE A 196 9.61 9.08 -16.94
C PHE A 196 8.54 10.11 -17.33
N ALA A 197 7.63 10.45 -16.41
CA ALA A 197 6.68 11.55 -16.56
C ALA A 197 7.05 12.70 -15.63
N ASP A 198 6.49 13.89 -15.89
CA ASP A 198 6.72 15.09 -15.04
C ASP A 198 6.27 14.90 -13.58
N SER A 199 5.47 13.85 -13.31
CA SER A 199 4.98 13.44 -11.98
C SER A 199 5.69 12.19 -11.41
N GLY A 200 6.83 11.78 -11.98
CA GLY A 200 7.59 10.59 -11.55
C GLY A 200 7.64 9.46 -12.60
N LEU A 201 8.34 8.36 -12.30
CA LEU A 201 8.40 7.18 -13.16
C LEU A 201 7.03 6.48 -13.23
N GLN A 202 6.50 6.33 -14.45
CA GLN A 202 5.32 5.53 -14.77
C GLN A 202 5.75 4.16 -15.28
N VAL A 203 5.10 3.10 -14.78
CA VAL A 203 5.23 1.75 -15.34
C VAL A 203 3.97 1.45 -16.14
N GLY A 204 4.11 1.33 -17.45
CA GLY A 204 3.10 0.71 -18.30
C GLY A 204 3.36 -0.78 -18.34
N VAL A 205 2.34 -1.62 -18.11
CA VAL A 205 2.45 -3.04 -18.42
C VAL A 205 1.61 -3.30 -19.65
N ASP A 206 2.29 -3.58 -20.76
CA ASP A 206 1.66 -3.71 -22.07
C ASP A 206 1.05 -5.11 -22.27
N LYS A 207 1.47 -6.08 -21.45
CA LYS A 207 0.97 -7.45 -21.45
C LYS A 207 1.08 -8.02 -20.05
N ALA A 208 -0.02 -8.49 -19.49
CA ALA A 208 0.03 -9.10 -18.17
C ALA A 208 0.81 -10.45 -18.18
N GLY A 209 1.34 -10.85 -17.03
CA GLY A 209 2.07 -12.10 -16.82
C GLY A 209 1.17 -13.28 -16.46
N LEU A 210 1.70 -14.52 -16.47
CA LEU A 210 0.93 -15.68 -16.00
C LEU A 210 0.69 -15.57 -14.49
N GLU A 211 1.73 -15.29 -13.71
CA GLU A 211 1.67 -14.94 -12.29
C GLU A 211 2.54 -13.69 -12.11
N ALA A 212 2.22 -12.83 -11.13
CA ALA A 212 3.02 -11.65 -10.85
C ALA A 212 3.13 -11.42 -9.34
N LEU A 213 4.33 -11.47 -8.80
CA LEU A 213 4.61 -11.25 -7.39
C LEU A 213 5.69 -10.19 -7.23
N VAL A 214 5.39 -9.17 -6.44
CA VAL A 214 6.38 -8.25 -5.91
C VAL A 214 6.41 -8.40 -4.39
N SER A 215 7.58 -8.73 -3.84
CA SER A 215 7.75 -8.92 -2.41
C SER A 215 8.88 -8.05 -1.87
N ASN A 216 8.60 -7.22 -0.86
CA ASN A 216 9.63 -6.54 -0.08
C ASN A 216 9.64 -7.08 1.35
N ARG A 217 10.77 -7.62 1.78
CA ARG A 217 11.03 -8.06 3.17
C ARG A 217 12.19 -7.29 3.81
N GLY A 218 12.93 -6.53 3.01
CA GLY A 218 14.07 -5.73 3.45
C GLY A 218 13.76 -4.23 3.48
N LEU A 219 14.75 -3.42 3.11
CA LEU A 219 14.64 -1.97 3.04
C LEU A 219 14.59 -1.50 1.59
N ILE A 220 13.60 -0.66 1.28
CA ILE A 220 13.57 0.16 0.07
C ILE A 220 13.57 1.61 0.51
N ARG A 221 14.57 2.38 0.09
CA ARG A 221 14.68 3.80 0.41
C ARG A 221 15.09 4.61 -0.81
N THR A 222 14.50 5.78 -0.94
CA THR A 222 15.01 6.86 -1.78
C THR A 222 15.03 8.17 -0.99
N ARG A 223 15.99 9.04 -1.28
CA ARG A 223 16.14 10.35 -0.64
C ARG A 223 15.64 11.50 -1.51
N ASP A 224 15.46 11.27 -2.81
CA ASP A 224 14.95 12.27 -3.73
C ASP A 224 14.37 11.57 -4.97
N GLY A 225 13.31 10.80 -4.74
CA GLY A 225 12.59 10.07 -5.77
C GLY A 225 11.35 9.38 -5.22
N ASP A 226 10.70 8.62 -6.09
CA ASP A 226 9.51 7.84 -5.80
C ASP A 226 9.83 6.36 -5.62
N ILE A 227 8.94 5.64 -4.93
CA ILE A 227 9.00 4.18 -4.83
C ILE A 227 7.74 3.60 -5.47
N MET A 228 7.92 2.68 -6.41
CA MET A 228 6.82 1.98 -7.06
C MET A 228 6.98 0.45 -7.01
N LEU A 229 5.97 -0.22 -6.48
CA LEU A 229 5.83 -1.68 -6.55
C LEU A 229 4.62 -1.98 -7.41
N THR A 230 4.79 -2.76 -8.48
CA THR A 230 3.73 -3.03 -9.44
C THR A 230 3.73 -4.47 -9.91
N ALA A 231 2.58 -5.11 -9.90
CA ALA A 231 2.41 -6.51 -10.26
C ALA A 231 1.15 -6.68 -11.14
N TRP A 232 1.28 -7.35 -12.28
CA TRP A 232 0.22 -7.47 -13.28
C TRP A 232 0.08 -8.92 -13.79
N ALA A 233 -1.02 -9.58 -13.42
CA ALA A 233 -1.39 -10.93 -13.84
C ALA A 233 -2.52 -10.92 -14.90
N ARG A 234 -2.55 -11.92 -15.80
CA ARG A 234 -3.43 -11.94 -16.98
C ARG A 234 -4.89 -12.21 -16.69
N ASP A 235 -5.18 -13.12 -15.78
CA ASP A 235 -6.49 -13.74 -15.64
C ASP A 235 -6.92 -13.82 -14.18
N SER A 236 -8.22 -13.91 -13.91
CA SER A 236 -8.82 -14.05 -12.57
C SER A 236 -8.44 -15.32 -11.82
N LEU A 237 -7.85 -16.30 -12.51
CA LEU A 237 -7.34 -17.55 -11.93
C LEU A 237 -5.88 -17.43 -11.47
N THR A 238 -5.18 -16.34 -11.80
CA THR A 238 -3.80 -16.13 -11.41
C THR A 238 -3.67 -14.86 -10.58
N ARG A 239 -2.86 -14.93 -9.52
CA ARG A 239 -2.79 -13.85 -8.54
C ARG A 239 -1.68 -12.88 -8.90
N SER A 240 -2.02 -11.61 -8.93
CA SER A 240 -1.03 -10.55 -8.75
C SER A 240 -0.92 -10.21 -7.27
N VAL A 241 0.27 -10.21 -6.69
CA VAL A 241 0.42 -9.93 -5.26
C VAL A 241 1.54 -8.94 -5.03
N ILE A 242 1.23 -7.90 -4.27
CA ILE A 242 2.24 -7.08 -3.63
C ILE A 242 2.25 -7.41 -2.15
N ASN A 243 3.36 -7.96 -1.67
CA ASN A 243 3.57 -8.25 -0.26
C ASN A 243 4.72 -7.40 0.28
N ASN A 244 4.39 -6.42 1.14
CA ASN A 244 5.41 -5.67 1.86
C ASN A 244 5.43 -6.10 3.33
N ALA A 245 6.43 -6.92 3.66
CA ALA A 245 6.86 -7.26 5.01
C ALA A 245 8.04 -6.38 5.50
N GLY A 246 8.63 -5.57 4.63
CA GLY A 246 9.78 -4.72 4.93
C GLY A 246 9.43 -3.26 5.18
N THR A 247 10.46 -2.41 5.14
CA THR A 247 10.34 -0.95 5.27
C THR A 247 10.41 -0.30 3.88
N ILE A 248 9.52 0.65 3.63
CA ILE A 248 9.51 1.49 2.44
C ILE A 248 9.59 2.96 2.89
N GLU A 249 10.61 3.69 2.42
CA GLU A 249 10.82 5.10 2.76
C GLU A 249 11.13 5.94 1.53
N ALA A 250 10.12 6.64 1.01
CA ALA A 250 10.28 7.68 0.01
C ALA A 250 10.41 9.03 0.72
N ARG A 251 11.66 9.39 1.04
CA ARG A 251 11.96 10.69 1.67
C ARG A 251 12.37 11.68 0.61
N LYS A 252 12.13 12.96 0.87
CA LYS A 252 12.78 14.05 0.14
C LYS A 252 13.42 15.01 1.13
N LEU A 253 14.73 15.22 1.01
CA LEU A 253 15.35 16.36 1.66
C LEU A 253 14.88 17.61 0.92
N THR A 254 13.94 18.36 1.50
CA THR A 254 13.76 19.77 1.13
C THR A 254 15.05 20.50 1.48
N ARG A 255 15.93 20.67 0.51
CA ARG A 255 16.93 21.74 0.59
C ARG A 255 16.11 23.03 0.51
N PHE A 256 15.90 23.67 1.65
CA PHE A 256 15.51 25.08 1.68
C PHE A 256 16.71 25.88 1.15
N ASP A 257 16.93 25.89 -0.16
CA ASP A 257 17.54 27.07 -0.74
C ASP A 257 16.50 28.21 -0.60
N GLN A 258 16.97 29.40 -0.22
CA GLN A 258 16.12 30.48 0.28
C GLN A 258 15.29 31.17 -0.83
N ALA A 259 14.96 30.48 -1.93
CA ALA A 259 14.47 31.13 -3.15
C ALA A 259 13.11 30.63 -3.67
N CYS A 260 12.54 29.51 -3.21
CA CYS A 260 11.30 29.02 -3.78
C CYS A 260 10.15 28.88 -2.78
N VAL A 261 9.36 29.95 -2.63
CA VAL A 261 8.10 29.98 -1.84
C VAL A 261 6.91 29.42 -2.64
N THR A 262 7.05 29.22 -3.95
CA THR A 262 5.99 28.75 -4.86
C THR A 262 6.27 27.42 -5.54
N CYS A 263 7.38 26.75 -5.23
CA CYS A 263 7.61 25.40 -5.69
C CYS A 263 6.55 24.52 -5.01
N ALA A 264 5.63 23.95 -5.80
CA ALA A 264 4.85 22.82 -5.33
C ALA A 264 5.86 21.80 -4.79
N PRO A 265 5.73 21.32 -3.53
CA PRO A 265 6.68 20.37 -3.00
C PRO A 265 6.61 19.14 -3.91
N THR A 266 7.64 18.92 -4.72
CA THR A 266 7.82 17.66 -5.42
C THR A 266 8.06 16.63 -4.33
N ARG A 267 7.26 15.57 -4.31
CA ARG A 267 6.95 14.79 -3.11
C ARG A 267 7.54 13.38 -3.29
N GLY A 268 8.16 12.80 -2.26
CA GLY A 268 8.60 11.40 -2.28
C GLY A 268 7.39 10.48 -2.14
N ASN A 269 6.84 10.05 -3.27
CA ASN A 269 5.59 9.28 -3.34
C ASN A 269 5.85 7.78 -3.19
N VAL A 270 4.83 7.06 -2.73
CA VAL A 270 4.80 5.60 -2.73
C VAL A 270 3.58 5.11 -3.49
N THR A 271 3.82 4.29 -4.53
CA THR A 271 2.76 3.70 -5.36
C THR A 271 2.82 2.19 -5.29
N LEU A 272 1.72 1.57 -4.88
CA LEU A 272 1.50 0.12 -4.94
C LEU A 272 0.37 -0.16 -5.94
N ALA A 273 0.63 -0.96 -6.97
CA ALA A 273 -0.36 -1.22 -8.01
C ALA A 273 -0.43 -2.71 -8.38
N SER A 274 -1.55 -3.36 -8.07
CA SER A 274 -1.81 -4.78 -8.33
C SER A 274 -3.00 -4.97 -9.27
N PHE A 275 -2.79 -5.62 -10.41
CA PHE A 275 -3.82 -5.83 -11.44
C PHE A 275 -4.00 -7.31 -11.79
N GLY A 276 -5.22 -7.69 -12.20
CA GLY A 276 -5.61 -9.08 -12.47
C GLY A 276 -6.06 -9.82 -11.20
N ASP A 277 -7.13 -9.33 -10.56
CA ASP A 277 -7.66 -9.84 -9.26
C ASP A 277 -6.66 -9.92 -8.12
N GLY A 278 -5.57 -9.17 -8.23
CA GLY A 278 -4.48 -9.23 -7.29
C GLY A 278 -4.69 -8.45 -6.00
N ASP A 279 -4.11 -8.95 -4.90
CA ASP A 279 -4.15 -8.32 -3.59
C ASP A 279 -2.91 -7.45 -3.33
N ILE A 280 -3.09 -6.40 -2.53
CA ILE A 280 -2.01 -5.65 -1.89
C ILE A 280 -2.08 -5.92 -0.39
N SER A 281 -1.03 -6.54 0.15
CA SER A 281 -0.86 -6.74 1.58
C SER A 281 0.45 -6.10 2.03
N SER A 282 0.34 -4.95 2.69
CA SER A 282 1.43 -4.35 3.46
C SER A 282 1.09 -4.38 4.96
N ILE A 283 0.87 -5.60 5.44
CA ILE A 283 0.63 -5.89 6.85
C ILE A 283 1.97 -6.34 7.43
N SER A 284 2.74 -5.41 7.98
CA SER A 284 4.06 -5.71 8.54
C SER A 284 4.37 -4.92 9.79
N PHE A 285 5.38 -5.36 10.54
CA PHE A 285 6.11 -4.54 11.51
C PHE A 285 6.93 -3.42 10.83
N GLY A 286 7.21 -3.53 9.54
CA GLY A 286 7.88 -2.49 8.75
C GLY A 286 6.96 -1.29 8.49
N SER A 287 7.53 -0.09 8.55
CA SER A 287 6.79 1.16 8.28
C SER A 287 6.79 1.48 6.79
N MET A 288 5.68 2.05 6.31
CA MET A 288 5.63 2.71 5.01
C MET A 288 5.58 4.22 5.22
N SER A 289 6.59 4.92 4.70
CA SER A 289 6.71 6.37 4.82
C SER A 289 6.77 7.03 3.45
N ALA A 290 5.90 8.00 3.23
CA ALA A 290 5.92 8.89 2.08
C ALA A 290 5.95 10.35 2.58
N ASP A 291 6.98 11.11 2.21
CA ASP A 291 6.96 12.57 2.35
C ASP A 291 5.95 13.20 1.36
N GLY A 292 5.54 12.39 0.38
CA GLY A 292 4.53 12.67 -0.61
C GLY A 292 3.16 12.08 -0.37
N ASN A 293 2.50 11.83 -1.49
CA ASN A 293 1.26 11.08 -1.53
C ASN A 293 1.56 9.58 -1.51
N MET A 294 0.61 8.81 -1.02
CA MET A 294 0.64 7.36 -1.10
C MET A 294 -0.59 6.87 -1.86
N THR A 295 -0.37 6.00 -2.84
CA THR A 295 -1.45 5.40 -3.64
C THR A 295 -1.34 3.88 -3.59
N ALA A 296 -2.41 3.19 -3.22
CA ALA A 296 -2.52 1.74 -3.30
C ALA A 296 -3.77 1.33 -4.09
N VAL A 297 -3.57 0.70 -5.24
CA VAL A 297 -4.67 0.28 -6.13
C VAL A 297 -4.56 -1.21 -6.40
N ALA A 298 -5.62 -1.93 -6.05
CA ALA A 298 -5.77 -3.36 -6.30
C ALA A 298 -7.12 -3.65 -6.95
N GLN A 299 -7.18 -4.71 -7.76
CA GLN A 299 -8.48 -5.31 -8.11
C GLN A 299 -9.01 -6.16 -6.95
N GLY A 300 -8.12 -6.86 -6.23
CA GLY A 300 -8.39 -7.58 -4.98
C GLY A 300 -8.33 -6.69 -3.74
N ASP A 301 -8.05 -7.29 -2.59
CA ASP A 301 -8.03 -6.61 -1.29
C ASP A 301 -6.82 -5.67 -1.13
N VAL A 302 -7.01 -4.54 -0.47
CA VAL A 302 -5.92 -3.64 -0.04
C VAL A 302 -5.86 -3.61 1.48
N LYS A 303 -4.76 -4.10 2.05
CA LYS A 303 -4.54 -4.13 3.50
C LYS A 303 -3.26 -3.41 3.84
N LEU A 304 -3.38 -2.29 4.55
CA LEU A 304 -2.27 -1.41 4.91
C LEU A 304 -2.22 -1.19 6.42
N SER A 305 -1.02 -1.05 6.97
CA SER A 305 -0.79 -0.72 8.37
C SER A 305 0.50 0.07 8.52
N ASN A 306 0.66 0.76 9.65
CA ASN A 306 1.90 1.44 10.04
C ASN A 306 2.34 2.52 9.04
N LEU A 307 1.37 3.30 8.57
CA LEU A 307 1.57 4.34 7.56
C LEU A 307 2.02 5.68 8.18
N TRP A 308 2.98 6.33 7.54
CA TRP A 308 3.31 7.74 7.72
C TRP A 308 3.28 8.46 6.37
N VAL A 309 2.26 9.28 6.14
CA VAL A 309 2.05 9.97 4.87
C VAL A 309 1.92 11.46 5.12
N SER A 310 2.81 12.28 4.57
CA SER A 310 2.75 13.74 4.71
C SER A 310 1.75 14.39 3.74
N GLY A 311 1.47 13.74 2.61
CA GLY A 311 0.44 14.13 1.64
C GLY A 311 -0.86 13.34 1.81
N ASP A 312 -1.54 13.08 0.69
CA ASP A 312 -2.80 12.34 0.65
C ASP A 312 -2.55 10.83 0.55
N LEU A 313 -3.46 10.04 1.12
CA LEU A 313 -3.55 8.59 0.97
C LEU A 313 -4.76 8.24 0.10
N THR A 314 -4.53 7.59 -1.03
CA THR A 314 -5.59 7.07 -1.90
C THR A 314 -5.52 5.55 -1.96
N THR A 315 -6.64 4.89 -1.67
CA THR A 315 -6.75 3.44 -1.65
C THR A 315 -7.96 2.98 -2.45
N ILE A 316 -7.75 2.02 -3.35
CA ILE A 316 -8.81 1.44 -4.20
C ILE A 316 -8.66 -0.07 -4.20
N GLY A 317 -9.72 -0.79 -3.82
CA GLY A 317 -9.68 -2.25 -3.71
C GLY A 317 -11.05 -2.92 -3.78
N ASN A 318 -11.04 -4.26 -3.76
CA ASN A 318 -12.21 -5.07 -3.50
C ASN A 318 -12.72 -4.82 -2.08
N THR A 319 -11.92 -5.16 -1.08
CA THR A 319 -12.01 -4.59 0.27
C THR A 319 -10.82 -3.66 0.52
N VAL A 320 -11.00 -2.68 1.39
CA VAL A 320 -9.89 -1.81 1.80
C VAL A 320 -9.85 -1.70 3.32
N ASP A 321 -8.74 -2.13 3.90
CA ASP A 321 -8.51 -2.11 5.34
C ASP A 321 -7.27 -1.28 5.68
N LEU A 322 -7.48 -0.16 6.36
CA LEU A 322 -6.44 0.54 7.11
C LEU A 322 -6.44 -0.04 8.52
N MET A 323 -5.50 -0.95 8.77
CA MET A 323 -5.46 -1.75 9.97
C MET A 323 -4.57 -1.14 11.05
N GLN A 324 -4.80 -1.57 12.29
CA GLN A 324 -3.86 -1.42 13.39
C GLN A 324 -3.04 -2.71 13.54
N ASN A 325 -1.71 -2.62 13.49
CA ASN A 325 -0.83 -3.74 13.81
C ASN A 325 -0.11 -3.49 15.15
N GLY A 326 -0.75 -3.86 16.26
CA GLY A 326 -0.20 -3.66 17.62
C GLY A 326 -0.59 -2.34 18.29
N ARG A 327 -0.47 -2.26 19.62
CA ARG A 327 -1.06 -1.19 20.45
C ARG A 327 -0.51 0.22 20.19
N ASN A 328 0.68 0.36 19.60
CA ASN A 328 1.38 1.65 19.44
C ASN A 328 1.51 2.12 17.99
N TYR A 329 0.98 1.38 17.03
CA TYR A 329 1.11 1.75 15.63
C TYR A 329 -0.21 2.31 15.12
N SER A 330 -0.19 3.58 14.75
CA SER A 330 -1.30 4.30 14.15
C SER A 330 -0.93 4.70 12.73
N ASN A 331 -1.89 4.63 11.82
CA ASN A 331 -1.79 5.24 10.51
C ASN A 331 -1.86 6.76 10.69
N ARG A 332 -0.82 7.48 10.26
CA ARG A 332 -0.78 8.94 10.30
C ARG A 332 -0.71 9.46 8.88
N VAL A 333 -1.76 10.18 8.49
CA VAL A 333 -1.88 10.86 7.20
C VAL A 333 -2.06 12.34 7.50
N MET A 334 -1.10 13.18 7.14
CA MET A 334 -1.21 14.62 7.36
C MET A 334 -2.18 15.25 6.35
N GLY A 335 -2.33 14.67 5.15
CA GLY A 335 -3.34 15.06 4.17
C GLY A 335 -4.67 14.33 4.34
N ASN A 336 -5.36 14.16 3.22
CA ASN A 336 -6.66 13.52 3.14
C ASN A 336 -6.53 12.01 2.94
N VAL A 337 -7.50 11.26 3.45
CA VAL A 337 -7.65 9.82 3.18
C VAL A 337 -8.84 9.62 2.26
N TYR A 338 -8.58 9.03 1.10
CA TYR A 338 -9.57 8.60 0.13
C TYR A 338 -9.58 7.07 0.07
N LEU A 339 -10.70 6.46 0.45
CA LEU A 339 -10.90 5.02 0.41
C LEU A 339 -12.06 4.70 -0.51
N THR A 340 -11.80 3.88 -1.52
CA THR A 340 -12.83 3.36 -2.44
C THR A 340 -12.78 1.84 -2.43
N ALA A 341 -13.84 1.20 -1.97
CA ALA A 341 -13.98 -0.24 -1.95
C ALA A 341 -15.17 -0.70 -2.80
N ARG A 342 -15.16 -1.96 -3.23
CA ARG A 342 -16.33 -2.59 -3.87
C ARG A 342 -17.18 -3.37 -2.86
N ASN A 343 -16.55 -3.97 -1.84
CA ASN A 343 -17.14 -4.99 -0.97
C ASN A 343 -16.92 -4.71 0.53
N GLY A 344 -16.84 -3.45 0.92
CA GLY A 344 -16.67 -3.01 2.30
C GLY A 344 -15.21 -2.75 2.65
N GLY A 345 -14.96 -2.40 3.90
CA GLY A 345 -13.63 -2.06 4.36
C GLY A 345 -13.60 -1.59 5.81
N SER A 346 -12.40 -1.27 6.29
CA SER A 346 -12.20 -0.78 7.64
C SER A 346 -11.18 0.35 7.70
N ILE A 347 -11.41 1.29 8.63
CA ILE A 347 -10.46 2.33 9.00
C ILE A 347 -10.24 2.26 10.50
N ALA A 348 -9.05 1.81 10.91
CA ALA A 348 -8.69 1.64 12.30
C ALA A 348 -7.35 2.32 12.64
N SER A 349 -7.31 2.97 13.81
CA SER A 349 -6.13 3.66 14.35
C SER A 349 -5.56 4.69 13.38
N THR A 350 -6.43 5.53 12.82
CA THR A 350 -6.07 6.48 11.75
C THR A 350 -6.24 7.93 12.18
N GLN A 351 -5.19 8.73 11.97
CA GLN A 351 -5.21 10.18 12.10
C GLN A 351 -5.12 10.80 10.70
N ALA A 352 -6.05 11.70 10.37
CA ALA A 352 -6.14 12.32 9.04
C ALA A 352 -6.57 13.80 9.10
N SER A 353 -6.29 14.57 8.04
CA SER A 353 -6.92 15.89 7.86
C SER A 353 -8.40 15.76 7.52
N ASN A 354 -8.74 14.97 6.51
CA ASN A 354 -10.12 14.61 6.17
C ASN A 354 -10.17 13.13 5.79
N ILE A 355 -11.35 12.51 5.91
CA ILE A 355 -11.59 11.16 5.44
C ILE A 355 -12.82 11.15 4.55
N LEU A 356 -12.67 10.59 3.34
CA LEU A 356 -13.77 10.20 2.47
C LEU A 356 -13.64 8.70 2.18
N ALA A 357 -14.56 7.93 2.74
CA ALA A 357 -14.58 6.48 2.60
C ALA A 357 -15.88 6.02 1.92
N MET A 358 -15.76 5.33 0.79
CA MET A 358 -16.91 4.87 0.01
C MET A 358 -16.77 3.39 -0.31
N SER A 359 -17.87 2.66 -0.20
CA SER A 359 -17.97 1.29 -0.68
C SER A 359 -19.28 1.07 -1.43
N GLU A 360 -19.22 0.39 -2.58
CA GLU A 360 -20.41 0.09 -3.40
C GLU A 360 -21.42 -0.79 -2.66
N LYS A 361 -20.93 -1.78 -1.92
CA LYS A 361 -21.72 -2.67 -1.06
C LYS A 361 -20.91 -3.15 0.13
N GLY A 362 -21.54 -3.92 1.02
CA GLY A 362 -20.87 -4.52 2.18
C GLY A 362 -20.81 -3.60 3.40
N GLU A 363 -19.93 -3.93 4.35
CA GLU A 363 -19.81 -3.22 5.62
C GLU A 363 -18.56 -2.34 5.64
N MET A 364 -18.72 -1.08 6.06
CA MET A 364 -17.64 -0.15 6.33
C MET A 364 -17.49 0.07 7.83
N ARG A 365 -16.39 -0.40 8.39
CA ARG A 365 -16.10 -0.35 9.83
C ARG A 365 -15.19 0.83 10.16
N LEU A 366 -15.68 1.72 11.00
CA LEU A 366 -14.95 2.85 11.54
C LEU A 366 -14.48 2.49 12.95
N GLY A 367 -13.18 2.24 13.06
CA GLY A 367 -12.48 1.95 14.30
C GLY A 367 -12.05 3.23 15.02
N ASN A 368 -10.92 3.17 15.72
CA ASN A 368 -10.35 4.34 16.40
C ASN A 368 -9.90 5.37 15.35
N VAL A 369 -10.65 6.45 15.16
CA VAL A 369 -10.43 7.43 14.10
C VAL A 369 -10.37 8.83 14.70
N PHE A 370 -9.37 9.60 14.28
CA PHE A 370 -9.23 11.00 14.65
C PHE A 370 -9.06 11.86 13.40
N VAL A 371 -9.96 12.82 13.20
CA VAL A 371 -9.97 13.68 12.00
C VAL A 371 -9.96 15.15 12.39
N VAL A 372 -9.05 15.94 11.82
CA VAL A 372 -8.97 17.38 12.09
C VAL A 372 -10.08 18.16 11.35
N GLY A 373 -10.47 17.69 10.18
CA GLY A 373 -11.57 18.22 9.38
C GLY A 373 -12.75 17.25 9.39
N ASN A 374 -13.26 16.96 8.20
CA ASN A 374 -14.50 16.24 8.01
C ASN A 374 -14.30 14.74 7.82
N LEU A 375 -15.25 13.96 8.32
CA LEU A 375 -15.38 12.53 8.04
C LEU A 375 -16.65 12.30 7.22
N SER A 376 -16.48 11.72 6.03
CA SER A 376 -17.58 11.26 5.21
C SER A 376 -17.43 9.77 4.93
N ALA A 377 -18.49 8.99 5.19
CA ALA A 377 -18.50 7.55 4.92
C ALA A 377 -19.80 7.11 4.25
N ALA A 378 -19.70 6.25 3.23
CA ALA A 378 -20.85 5.70 2.52
C ALA A 378 -20.70 4.21 2.22
N SER A 379 -21.67 3.39 2.60
CA SER A 379 -21.71 1.94 2.29
C SER A 379 -23.12 1.34 2.50
N ASP A 380 -23.33 0.06 2.18
CA ASP A 380 -24.58 -0.62 2.57
C ASP A 380 -24.74 -0.62 4.10
N SER A 381 -23.66 -0.93 4.82
CA SER A 381 -23.64 -0.81 6.28
C SER A 381 -22.45 0.01 6.72
N VAL A 382 -22.67 0.99 7.60
CA VAL A 382 -21.58 1.73 8.27
C VAL A 382 -21.64 1.42 9.75
N VAL A 383 -20.54 0.89 10.29
CA VAL A 383 -20.43 0.44 11.68
C VAL A 383 -19.34 1.22 12.39
N PHE A 384 -19.71 1.89 13.47
CA PHE A 384 -18.75 2.48 14.40
C PHE A 384 -18.39 1.46 15.49
N ASP A 385 -17.19 0.89 15.41
CA ASP A 385 -16.73 -0.13 16.36
C ASP A 385 -16.04 0.46 17.57
N ASN A 386 -15.39 1.60 17.39
CA ASN A 386 -14.53 2.25 18.36
C ASN A 386 -14.74 3.77 18.29
N PRO A 387 -14.14 4.54 19.21
CA PRO A 387 -14.27 5.99 19.21
C PRO A 387 -13.88 6.63 17.87
N VAL A 388 -14.75 7.48 17.37
CA VAL A 388 -14.51 8.37 16.24
C VAL A 388 -14.61 9.80 16.75
N THR A 389 -13.52 10.56 16.59
CA THR A 389 -13.44 11.96 16.99
C THR A 389 -13.11 12.83 15.79
N THR A 390 -13.92 13.86 15.55
CA THR A 390 -13.70 14.83 14.47
C THR A 390 -13.78 16.26 14.99
N PHE A 391 -12.97 17.14 14.40
CA PHE A 391 -13.06 18.58 14.65
C PHE A 391 -13.96 19.29 13.62
N GLY A 392 -14.20 18.67 12.46
CA GLY A 392 -15.20 19.09 11.49
C GLY A 392 -16.47 18.24 11.55
N ASP A 393 -17.19 18.24 10.43
CA ASP A 393 -18.49 17.56 10.29
C ASP A 393 -18.34 16.05 10.08
N VAL A 394 -19.37 15.31 10.46
CA VAL A 394 -19.53 13.89 10.19
C VAL A 394 -20.73 13.70 9.28
N ASN A 395 -20.53 13.11 8.10
CA ASN A 395 -21.58 12.84 7.12
C ASN A 395 -21.58 11.35 6.77
N ILE A 396 -22.62 10.61 7.15
CA ILE A 396 -22.70 9.17 6.94
C ILE A 396 -23.92 8.87 6.09
N PHE A 397 -23.72 8.05 5.07
CA PHE A 397 -24.80 7.51 4.26
C PHE A 397 -24.75 5.98 4.26
N GLY A 398 -25.88 5.32 4.40
CA GLY A 398 -25.92 3.90 4.12
C GLY A 398 -27.31 3.27 4.12
N ARG A 399 -27.38 1.96 3.98
CA ARG A 399 -28.64 1.24 4.20
C ARG A 399 -28.90 1.06 5.69
N ASN A 400 -27.89 0.64 6.44
CA ASN A 400 -27.94 0.55 7.89
C ASN A 400 -26.72 1.23 8.52
N VAL A 401 -26.93 2.04 9.56
CA VAL A 401 -25.83 2.66 10.32
C VAL A 401 -25.94 2.24 11.77
N SER A 402 -24.84 1.74 12.35
CA SER A 402 -24.84 1.26 13.73
C SER A 402 -23.57 1.57 14.50
N MET A 403 -23.67 1.62 15.83
CA MET A 403 -22.52 1.58 16.74
C MET A 403 -22.52 0.22 17.44
N ALA A 404 -21.38 -0.47 17.49
CA ALA A 404 -21.30 -1.82 18.04
C ALA A 404 -21.36 -1.82 19.59
N ASP A 405 -22.33 -2.55 20.17
CA ASP A 405 -22.47 -2.77 21.61
C ASP A 405 -21.58 -3.92 22.09
N GLY A 406 -20.33 -3.60 22.44
CA GLY A 406 -19.45 -4.52 23.16
C GLY A 406 -19.40 -4.20 24.65
N TRP A 407 -19.39 -5.20 25.54
CA TRP A 407 -19.31 -5.04 27.02
C TRP A 407 -18.10 -4.21 27.53
N ASN A 408 -17.11 -3.91 26.68
CA ASN A 408 -15.95 -3.07 26.97
C ASN A 408 -15.77 -1.88 26.00
N ASN A 409 -16.66 -1.76 25.01
CA ASN A 409 -16.63 -0.64 24.07
C ASN A 409 -17.62 0.40 24.59
N ASN A 410 -17.14 1.60 24.89
CA ASN A 410 -18.00 2.76 25.03
C ASN A 410 -17.95 3.47 23.68
N PRO A 411 -18.68 3.00 22.65
CA PRO A 411 -18.56 3.56 21.31
C PRO A 411 -18.97 5.02 21.39
N LEU A 412 -18.06 5.88 20.94
CA LEU A 412 -18.15 7.32 21.04
C LEU A 412 -18.11 7.89 19.63
N LEU A 413 -19.09 8.70 19.28
CA LEU A 413 -19.04 9.56 18.12
C LEU A 413 -18.99 11.00 18.62
N ASP A 414 -17.82 11.63 18.54
CA ASP A 414 -17.58 12.98 19.03
C ASP A 414 -17.17 13.90 17.88
N ALA A 415 -18.09 14.72 17.41
CA ALA A 415 -17.84 15.74 16.40
C ALA A 415 -17.96 17.13 17.02
N ARG A 416 -16.95 17.97 16.82
CA ARG A 416 -17.10 19.41 17.11
C ARG A 416 -17.98 20.12 16.08
N GLY A 417 -18.05 19.57 14.86
CA GLY A 417 -18.97 20.00 13.81
C GLY A 417 -20.35 19.37 13.95
N ASN A 418 -21.11 19.40 12.86
CA ASN A 418 -22.43 18.78 12.78
C ASN A 418 -22.31 17.29 12.47
N ILE A 419 -23.27 16.50 12.93
CA ILE A 419 -23.40 15.09 12.60
C ILE A 419 -24.64 14.91 11.75
N THR A 420 -24.49 14.40 10.54
CA THR A 420 -25.58 14.02 9.65
C THR A 420 -25.45 12.53 9.33
N ILE A 421 -26.48 11.75 9.65
CA ILE A 421 -26.54 10.32 9.35
C ILE A 421 -27.85 10.05 8.64
N ASP A 422 -27.75 9.70 7.36
CA ASP A 422 -28.87 9.32 6.51
C ASP A 422 -28.80 7.83 6.19
N ALA A 423 -29.74 7.06 6.72
CA ALA A 423 -29.89 5.63 6.44
C ALA A 423 -31.18 5.31 5.71
N LEU A 424 -31.11 4.45 4.70
CA LEU A 424 -32.28 3.98 3.95
C LEU A 424 -33.19 3.09 4.81
N GLU A 425 -32.62 2.27 5.68
CA GLU A 425 -33.33 1.41 6.62
C GLU A 425 -33.13 1.93 8.05
N ASN A 426 -32.20 1.35 8.81
CA ASN A 426 -32.13 1.58 10.25
C ASN A 426 -30.90 2.39 10.67
N VAL A 427 -31.06 3.17 11.74
CA VAL A 427 -29.98 3.83 12.46
C VAL A 427 -30.01 3.32 13.90
N THR A 428 -28.93 2.69 14.37
CA THR A 428 -28.83 2.11 15.73
C THR A 428 -27.55 2.58 16.41
N LEU A 429 -27.62 3.72 17.08
CA LEU A 429 -26.47 4.38 17.71
C LEU A 429 -26.62 4.32 19.23
N THR A 430 -26.33 3.16 19.82
CA THR A 430 -26.52 2.85 21.25
C THR A 430 -25.45 3.48 22.16
N GLY A 431 -24.37 3.98 21.58
CA GLY A 431 -23.25 4.63 22.25
C GLY A 431 -23.50 6.07 22.73
N GLN A 432 -22.40 6.81 22.92
CA GLN A 432 -22.43 8.24 23.20
C GLN A 432 -22.20 9.04 21.93
N ILE A 433 -23.06 10.04 21.71
CA ILE A 433 -22.98 10.96 20.58
C ILE A 433 -22.81 12.39 21.13
N TYR A 434 -21.75 13.05 20.69
CA TYR A 434 -21.50 14.47 20.92
C TYR A 434 -21.39 15.19 19.59
N GLY A 435 -22.15 16.27 19.43
CA GLY A 435 -22.19 17.03 18.18
C GLY A 435 -22.53 18.50 18.43
N ASN A 436 -22.29 19.36 17.44
CA ASN A 436 -22.90 20.69 17.43
C ASN A 436 -24.40 20.58 17.14
N ALA A 437 -24.79 20.42 15.87
CA ALA A 437 -26.13 19.98 15.50
C ALA A 437 -26.12 18.51 15.09
N VAL A 438 -27.20 17.78 15.36
CA VAL A 438 -27.30 16.36 15.04
C VAL A 438 -28.57 16.07 14.25
N HIS A 439 -28.40 15.52 13.06
CA HIS A 439 -29.47 15.06 12.18
C HIS A 439 -29.32 13.56 11.96
N LEU A 440 -30.24 12.77 12.50
CA LEU A 440 -30.29 11.31 12.32
C LEU A 440 -31.58 10.94 11.60
N ASN A 441 -31.46 10.23 10.49
CA ASN A 441 -32.58 9.88 9.63
C ASN A 441 -32.55 8.39 9.26
N ALA A 442 -33.52 7.63 9.77
CA ALA A 442 -33.83 6.27 9.36
C ALA A 442 -35.06 6.30 8.43
N MET A 443 -34.82 6.54 7.13
CA MET A 443 -35.83 6.91 6.14
C MET A 443 -36.90 5.84 5.92
N GLY A 444 -36.55 4.56 6.03
CA GLY A 444 -37.45 3.42 5.85
C GLY A 444 -37.51 2.48 7.06
N GLY A 445 -36.76 2.76 8.12
CA GLY A 445 -36.60 1.88 9.27
C GLY A 445 -36.77 2.58 10.60
N HIS A 446 -36.20 1.96 11.63
CA HIS A 446 -36.29 2.42 13.01
C HIS A 446 -35.03 3.19 13.40
N LEU A 447 -35.20 4.24 14.20
CA LEU A 447 -34.09 5.01 14.76
C LEU A 447 -33.94 4.66 16.25
N THR A 448 -32.79 4.12 16.62
CA THR A 448 -32.39 3.90 18.03
C THR A 448 -31.22 4.80 18.36
N VAL A 449 -31.36 5.58 19.44
CA VAL A 449 -30.32 6.49 19.94
C VAL A 449 -30.07 6.20 21.42
N GLY A 450 -28.80 6.03 21.76
CA GLY A 450 -28.29 5.89 23.10
C GLY A 450 -28.23 7.24 23.81
N ARG A 451 -27.03 7.64 24.26
CA ARG A 451 -26.82 8.95 24.88
C ARG A 451 -26.50 9.98 23.81
N LEU A 452 -27.19 11.11 23.86
CA LEU A 452 -27.01 12.21 22.92
C LEU A 452 -26.80 13.51 23.70
N SER A 453 -25.72 14.22 23.39
CA SER A 453 -25.46 15.55 23.95
C SER A 453 -25.02 16.48 22.84
N THR A 454 -25.80 17.54 22.61
CA THR A 454 -25.52 18.50 21.54
C THR A 454 -25.47 19.92 22.09
N TYR A 455 -24.66 20.76 21.44
CA TYR A 455 -24.63 22.20 21.73
C TYR A 455 -25.76 22.96 21.02
N GLY A 456 -26.11 22.49 19.83
CA GLY A 456 -27.16 23.03 18.98
C GLY A 456 -28.36 22.10 18.87
N ASP A 457 -29.05 22.21 17.73
CA ASP A 457 -30.34 21.56 17.51
C ASP A 457 -30.18 20.11 17.07
N THR A 458 -31.16 19.30 17.48
CA THR A 458 -31.25 17.89 17.12
C THR A 458 -32.52 17.63 16.33
N TYR A 459 -32.39 16.93 15.21
CA TYR A 459 -33.49 16.39 14.42
C TYR A 459 -33.34 14.87 14.31
N LEU A 460 -34.35 14.15 14.81
CA LEU A 460 -34.41 12.69 14.82
C LEU A 460 -35.62 12.24 13.99
N GLN A 461 -35.35 11.49 12.94
CA GLN A 461 -36.37 10.89 12.08
C GLN A 461 -36.22 9.38 12.04
N GLY A 462 -37.32 8.68 12.29
CA GLY A 462 -37.39 7.23 12.08
C GLY A 462 -38.75 6.86 11.51
N ALA A 463 -38.80 6.33 10.30
CA ALA A 463 -40.07 6.03 9.64
C ALA A 463 -40.93 5.03 10.42
N LYS A 464 -40.32 3.99 11.01
CA LYS A 464 -41.01 2.93 11.77
C LYS A 464 -41.09 3.19 13.27
N GLY A 465 -40.41 4.21 13.77
CA GLY A 465 -40.38 4.57 15.18
C GLY A 465 -39.03 5.16 15.59
N ILE A 466 -39.01 5.70 16.80
CA ILE A 466 -37.83 6.26 17.45
C ILE A 466 -37.72 5.65 18.85
N THR A 467 -36.57 5.11 19.20
CA THR A 467 -36.23 4.67 20.57
C THR A 467 -35.07 5.49 21.11
N LEU A 468 -35.30 6.13 22.25
CA LEU A 468 -34.28 6.89 23.00
C LEU A 468 -33.93 6.11 24.27
N GLN A 469 -32.82 5.39 24.22
CA GLN A 469 -32.37 4.51 25.31
C GLN A 469 -31.60 5.27 26.40
N GLY A 470 -30.94 6.37 26.03
CA GLY A 470 -30.17 7.22 26.94
C GLY A 470 -30.77 8.62 27.07
N ARG A 471 -30.15 9.42 27.96
CA ARG A 471 -30.51 10.83 28.11
C ARG A 471 -30.12 11.58 26.82
N ALA A 472 -31.06 12.37 26.31
CA ALA A 472 -30.80 13.38 25.28
C ALA A 472 -30.72 14.76 25.91
N GLN A 473 -29.61 15.48 25.70
CA GLN A 473 -29.40 16.86 26.10
C GLN A 473 -29.14 17.70 24.83
N THR A 474 -30.03 18.64 24.50
CA THR A 474 -29.96 19.35 23.21
C THR A 474 -30.57 20.75 23.30
N GLY A 475 -30.29 21.60 22.32
CA GLY A 475 -30.99 22.87 22.07
C GLY A 475 -32.47 22.62 21.75
N ASN A 476 -32.89 22.86 20.51
CA ASN A 476 -34.19 22.36 20.04
C ASN A 476 -34.12 20.85 19.76
N LEU A 477 -35.24 20.15 19.92
CA LEU A 477 -35.39 18.74 19.57
C LEU A 477 -36.62 18.56 18.70
N THR A 478 -36.43 18.03 17.48
CA THR A 478 -37.52 17.57 16.63
C THR A 478 -37.51 16.06 16.54
N LEU A 479 -38.66 15.43 16.82
CA LEU A 479 -38.91 14.00 16.68
C LEU A 479 -39.95 13.80 15.57
N GLU A 480 -39.55 13.15 14.48
CA GLU A 480 -40.40 12.90 13.31
C GLU A 480 -40.54 11.40 13.03
N THR A 481 -41.76 10.87 13.10
CA THR A 481 -42.00 9.44 12.88
C THR A 481 -43.43 9.13 12.44
N GLN A 482 -43.59 8.04 11.69
CA GLN A 482 -44.90 7.43 11.42
C GLN A 482 -45.23 6.28 12.40
N GLY A 483 -44.25 5.89 13.23
CA GLY A 483 -44.40 4.89 14.29
C GLY A 483 -44.38 5.52 15.68
N ASN A 484 -44.07 4.73 16.69
CA ASN A 484 -44.06 5.19 18.08
C ASN A 484 -42.74 5.85 18.48
N VAL A 485 -42.80 6.69 19.50
CA VAL A 485 -41.63 7.24 20.19
C VAL A 485 -41.51 6.60 21.57
N ASP A 486 -40.49 5.78 21.78
CA ASP A 486 -40.19 5.10 23.03
C ASP A 486 -39.02 5.76 23.75
N LYS A 487 -39.28 6.44 24.88
CA LYS A 487 -38.24 7.07 25.70
C LYS A 487 -37.98 6.24 26.93
N TRP A 488 -36.78 5.70 27.11
CA TRP A 488 -36.44 4.90 28.28
C TRP A 488 -36.01 5.77 29.46
N VAL A 489 -35.42 6.92 29.15
CA VAL A 489 -34.95 7.94 30.09
C VAL A 489 -35.51 9.30 29.69
N GLY A 490 -35.65 10.21 30.65
CA GLY A 490 -36.17 11.56 30.41
C GLY A 490 -35.24 12.41 29.54
N LEU A 491 -35.83 13.32 28.79
CA LEU A 491 -35.16 14.29 27.92
C LEU A 491 -34.75 15.55 28.69
N GLN A 492 -33.69 16.22 28.26
CA GLN A 492 -33.38 17.59 28.66
C GLN A 492 -33.23 18.47 27.43
N VAL A 493 -34.23 19.29 27.16
CA VAL A 493 -34.32 20.14 25.97
C VAL A 493 -34.28 21.59 26.40
N TYR A 494 -33.21 22.31 26.03
CA TYR A 494 -33.04 23.71 26.40
C TYR A 494 -33.88 24.67 25.55
N GLY A 495 -34.30 24.23 24.36
CA GLY A 495 -35.21 24.95 23.46
C GLY A 495 -36.58 24.28 23.36
N ASP A 496 -37.15 24.30 22.15
CA ASP A 496 -38.45 23.71 21.85
C ASP A 496 -38.35 22.20 21.60
N LEU A 497 -39.33 21.46 22.11
CA LEU A 497 -39.55 20.05 21.82
C LEU A 497 -40.71 19.91 20.84
N THR A 498 -40.41 19.53 19.60
CA THR A 498 -41.39 19.41 18.51
C THR A 498 -41.61 17.95 18.14
N TYR A 499 -42.87 17.54 18.15
CA TYR A 499 -43.35 16.25 17.68
C TYR A 499 -44.02 16.40 16.31
N LYS A 500 -43.50 15.68 15.32
CA LYS A 500 -44.10 15.52 13.98
C LYS A 500 -44.51 14.07 13.80
N LEU A 501 -45.70 13.73 14.31
CA LEU A 501 -46.15 12.35 14.42
C LEU A 501 -47.33 12.07 13.49
N ALA A 502 -47.40 10.85 12.96
CA ALA A 502 -48.62 10.36 12.32
C ALA A 502 -49.76 10.20 13.33
N ALA A 503 -51.02 10.25 12.87
CA ALA A 503 -52.20 10.32 13.72
C ALA A 503 -52.34 9.19 14.76
N ASN A 504 -51.81 7.99 14.47
CA ASN A 504 -51.90 6.82 15.34
C ASN A 504 -50.65 6.58 16.19
N SER A 505 -49.66 7.47 16.13
CA SER A 505 -48.40 7.32 16.84
C SER A 505 -48.59 7.58 18.33
N GLN A 506 -47.90 6.81 19.16
CA GLN A 506 -47.89 6.99 20.61
C GLN A 506 -46.50 7.45 21.09
N VAL A 507 -46.50 8.21 22.18
CA VAL A 507 -45.27 8.59 22.91
C VAL A 507 -45.30 7.89 24.26
N PHE A 508 -44.32 7.02 24.47
CA PHE A 508 -44.13 6.29 25.72
C PHE A 508 -43.01 6.93 26.52
N ASP A 509 -43.33 7.32 27.75
CA ASP A 509 -42.40 7.96 28.66
C ASP A 509 -41.73 6.94 29.58
N GLY A 510 -40.45 7.17 29.85
CA GLY A 510 -39.63 6.33 30.71
C GLY A 510 -39.77 6.70 32.19
N VAL A 511 -38.81 6.21 32.98
CA VAL A 511 -38.84 6.34 34.45
C VAL A 511 -38.60 7.78 34.93
N LEU A 512 -37.89 8.58 34.14
CA LEU A 512 -37.60 9.99 34.46
C LEU A 512 -38.48 10.93 33.64
N ARG A 513 -38.88 12.05 34.26
CA ARG A 513 -39.62 13.11 33.58
C ARG A 513 -38.71 13.90 32.63
N ASP A 514 -39.30 14.37 31.54
CA ASP A 514 -38.66 15.31 30.65
C ASP A 514 -38.53 16.70 31.30
N VAL A 515 -37.44 17.38 30.98
CA VAL A 515 -37.20 18.78 31.33
C VAL A 515 -37.09 19.57 30.03
N VAL A 516 -38.13 20.35 29.73
CA VAL A 516 -38.19 21.21 28.53
C VAL A 516 -38.26 22.66 28.99
N TYR A 517 -37.29 23.47 28.58
CA TYR A 517 -37.23 24.89 28.93
C TYR A 517 -38.02 25.77 27.95
N GLY A 518 -38.21 25.31 26.70
CA GLY A 518 -39.08 25.94 25.70
C GLY A 518 -40.50 25.36 25.69
N ARG A 519 -41.12 25.34 24.50
CA ARG A 519 -42.48 24.82 24.28
C ARG A 519 -42.44 23.35 23.89
N THR A 520 -43.47 22.61 24.30
CA THR A 520 -43.77 21.30 23.72
C THR A 520 -44.85 21.45 22.65
N ILE A 521 -44.55 21.04 21.42
CA ILE A 521 -45.39 21.27 20.23
C ILE A 521 -45.74 19.91 19.60
N GLY A 522 -47.00 19.70 19.22
CA GLY A 522 -47.42 18.52 18.44
C GLY A 522 -47.56 17.21 19.24
N LEU A 523 -47.49 17.26 20.56
CA LEU A 523 -47.71 16.07 21.41
C LEU A 523 -49.15 15.54 21.23
N PRO A 524 -49.36 14.24 20.99
CA PRO A 524 -50.71 13.68 20.87
C PRO A 524 -51.49 13.92 22.16
N ARG A 525 -52.75 14.34 22.05
CA ARG A 525 -53.66 14.34 23.20
C ARG A 525 -53.97 12.88 23.52
N ARG A 526 -53.59 12.45 24.73
CA ARG A 526 -53.90 11.10 25.25
C ARG A 526 -55.40 10.86 25.31
#